data_AF-A0A916Y4D5-F1
#
_entry.id   AF-A0A916Y4D5-F1
#
_cell.length_a   1.000
_cell.length_b   1.000
_cell.length_c   1.000
_cell.angle_alpha   90.00
_cell.angle_beta   90.00
_cell.angle_gamma   90.00
#
_symmetry.space_group_name_H-M   'P 1'
#
loop_
_entity.id
_entity.type
_entity.pdbx_description
1 polymer ?
#
loop_
_entity_poly.entity_id
_entity_poly.type
_entity_poly.pdbx_seq_one_letter_code
_entity_poly.pdbx_strand_id
1 'polypeptide(L)'
;MTRGQYGVKRDTDEVVILRIYRGVIHHLPFRWTEWLMLWPAFGMWIVLQVDTAMFSKSASFVYLAQYASESTWATVLGFLGVLRLFALTVNGTFEGFAFSPHIRAATSLIGVLIWSRFSLGIFMAAVNSEGAWSGVVAWSLPVIIELVNTYRAWSDVRREHD
;
A
#
# COMPACT_ATOMS: atom_id res chain seq x y z
N MET A 1 58.06 -17.19 4.93
CA MET A 1 56.91 -16.86 5.78
C MET A 1 55.75 -16.43 4.89
N THR A 2 54.84 -17.35 4.61
CA THR A 2 53.68 -17.18 3.74
C THR A 2 52.53 -16.54 4.53
N ARG A 3 52.12 -15.32 4.15
CA ARG A 3 50.90 -14.68 4.66
C ARG A 3 49.69 -15.45 4.12
N GLY A 4 48.91 -16.01 5.04
CA GLY A 4 47.65 -16.70 4.75
C GLY A 4 46.68 -15.79 4.01
N GLN A 5 46.26 -16.26 2.84
CA GLN A 5 45.09 -15.78 2.14
C GLN A 5 43.86 -16.14 2.98
N TYR A 6 43.43 -15.23 3.85
CA TYR A 6 42.06 -15.25 4.36
C TYR A 6 41.14 -14.80 3.24
N GLY A 7 40.74 -15.77 2.42
CA GLY A 7 39.63 -15.63 1.51
C GLY A 7 38.41 -15.21 2.31
N VAL A 8 37.98 -13.97 2.13
CA VAL A 8 36.63 -13.53 2.45
C VAL A 8 35.71 -14.41 1.62
N LYS A 9 35.19 -15.48 2.22
CA LYS A 9 34.14 -16.29 1.65
C LYS A 9 32.97 -15.33 1.46
N ARG A 10 32.71 -15.03 0.19
CA ARG A 10 31.55 -14.28 -0.27
C ARG A 10 30.30 -14.83 0.43
N ASP A 11 29.50 -13.89 0.89
CA ASP A 11 28.20 -14.05 1.53
C ASP A 11 27.14 -14.59 0.54
N THR A 12 27.45 -15.71 -0.14
CA THR A 12 26.68 -16.21 -1.29
C THR A 12 25.66 -17.30 -0.96
N ASP A 13 25.57 -17.73 0.30
CA ASP A 13 24.68 -18.82 0.72
C ASP A 13 23.54 -18.34 1.63
N GLU A 14 23.27 -17.04 1.70
CA GLU A 14 22.09 -16.56 2.41
C GLU A 14 20.85 -16.91 1.60
N VAL A 15 20.01 -17.80 2.14
CA VAL A 15 18.74 -18.21 1.52
C VAL A 15 17.96 -16.94 1.17
N VAL A 16 17.49 -16.81 -0.08
CA VAL A 16 16.77 -15.63 -0.57
C VAL A 16 15.67 -15.16 0.40
N ILE A 17 15.00 -16.11 1.06
CA ILE A 17 13.98 -15.88 2.09
C ILE A 17 14.55 -15.11 3.30
N LEU A 18 15.73 -15.49 3.81
CA LEU A 18 16.36 -14.82 4.95
C LEU A 18 16.77 -13.38 4.60
N ARG A 19 17.24 -13.17 3.36
CA ARG A 19 17.58 -11.85 2.85
C ARG A 19 16.34 -10.95 2.74
N ILE A 20 15.24 -11.48 2.19
CA ILE A 20 13.94 -10.78 2.14
C ILE A 20 13.49 -10.42 3.57
N TYR A 21 13.53 -11.38 4.48
CA TYR A 21 13.07 -11.21 5.85
C TYR A 21 13.84 -10.12 6.61
N ARG A 22 15.17 -10.16 6.56
CA ARG A 22 16.03 -9.13 7.19
C ARG A 22 15.80 -7.75 6.58
N GLY A 23 15.69 -7.71 5.25
CA GLY A 23 15.39 -6.51 4.49
C GLY A 23 14.08 -5.83 4.90
N VAL A 24 13.02 -6.62 5.04
CA VAL A 24 11.71 -6.16 5.52
C VAL A 24 11.82 -5.63 6.95
N ILE A 25 12.40 -6.40 7.89
CA ILE A 25 12.47 -6.02 9.31
C ILE A 25 13.26 -4.73 9.51
N HIS A 26 14.38 -4.56 8.81
CA HIS A 26 15.22 -3.38 8.97
C HIS A 26 14.50 -2.08 8.58
N HIS A 27 13.66 -2.13 7.54
CA HIS A 27 12.95 -0.95 7.03
C HIS A 27 11.54 -0.76 7.64
N LEU A 28 11.02 -1.77 8.33
CA LEU A 28 9.69 -1.78 8.91
C LEU A 28 9.37 -0.55 9.79
N PRO A 29 10.23 -0.10 10.73
CA PRO A 29 9.91 1.07 11.56
C PRO A 29 9.81 2.38 10.77
N PHE A 30 10.55 2.50 9.66
CA PHE A 30 10.52 3.70 8.82
C PHE A 30 9.36 3.68 7.80
N ARG A 31 8.89 2.48 7.43
CA ARG A 31 7.88 2.26 6.39
C ARG A 31 6.56 1.68 6.93
N TRP A 32 6.33 1.78 8.24
CA TRP A 32 5.18 1.14 8.89
C TRP A 32 3.83 1.58 8.31
N THR A 33 3.72 2.83 7.86
CA THR A 33 2.50 3.36 7.21
C THR A 33 2.25 2.79 5.82
N GLU A 34 3.30 2.36 5.11
CA GLU A 34 3.14 1.67 3.82
C GLU A 34 2.63 0.25 4.04
N TRP A 35 3.17 -0.44 5.06
CA TRP A 35 2.68 -1.75 5.50
C TRP A 35 1.25 -1.68 6.04
N LEU A 36 0.92 -0.65 6.81
CA LEU A 36 -0.43 -0.41 7.32
C LEU A 36 -1.45 -0.35 6.17
N MET A 37 -1.10 0.30 5.05
CA MET A 37 -2.01 0.45 3.92
C MET A 37 -2.28 -0.85 3.13
N LEU A 38 -1.54 -1.94 3.39
CA LEU A 38 -1.93 -3.26 2.92
C LEU A 38 -3.23 -3.73 3.58
N TRP A 39 -3.47 -3.35 4.84
CA TRP A 39 -4.65 -3.77 5.58
C TRP A 39 -5.97 -3.30 4.95
N PRO A 40 -6.22 -1.99 4.72
CA PRO A 40 -7.46 -1.57 4.09
C PRO A 40 -7.57 -2.06 2.64
N ALA A 41 -6.46 -2.17 1.89
CA ALA A 41 -6.49 -2.66 0.51
C ALA A 41 -6.91 -4.13 0.41
N PHE A 42 -6.20 -5.03 1.12
CA PHE A 42 -6.52 -6.45 1.11
C PHE A 42 -7.78 -6.77 1.92
N GLY A 43 -8.00 -6.08 3.04
CA GLY A 43 -9.19 -6.23 3.85
C GLY A 43 -10.45 -5.93 3.04
N MET A 44 -10.49 -4.80 2.33
CA MET A 44 -11.63 -4.49 1.47
C MET A 44 -11.72 -5.40 0.24
N TRP A 45 -10.59 -5.80 -0.35
CA TRP A 45 -10.61 -6.81 -1.41
C TRP A 45 -11.31 -8.09 -0.95
N ILE A 46 -10.94 -8.63 0.22
CA ILE A 46 -11.55 -9.84 0.79
C ILE A 46 -13.03 -9.60 1.12
N VAL A 47 -13.36 -8.50 1.79
CA VAL A 47 -14.74 -8.17 2.17
C VAL A 47 -15.66 -8.11 0.95
N LEU A 48 -15.23 -7.50 -0.16
CA LEU A 48 -16.04 -7.41 -1.38
C LEU A 48 -16.17 -8.75 -2.12
N GLN A 49 -15.30 -9.72 -1.86
CA GLN A 49 -15.43 -11.09 -2.37
C GLN A 49 -16.38 -11.93 -1.52
N VAL A 50 -16.39 -11.70 -0.20
CA VAL A 50 -17.28 -12.41 0.75
C VAL A 50 -18.70 -11.85 0.70
N ASP A 51 -18.84 -10.54 0.61
CA ASP A 51 -20.12 -9.85 0.52
C ASP A 51 -20.24 -9.10 -0.81
N THR A 52 -20.60 -9.83 -1.86
CA THR A 52 -20.72 -9.29 -3.23
C THR A 52 -21.94 -8.38 -3.42
N ALA A 53 -22.81 -8.24 -2.41
CA ALA A 53 -23.96 -7.34 -2.41
C ALA A 53 -23.84 -6.26 -1.34
N MET A 54 -22.63 -6.03 -0.82
CA MET A 54 -22.35 -5.10 0.27
C MET A 54 -22.87 -3.68 -0.03
N PHE A 55 -22.78 -3.19 -1.28
CA PHE A 55 -23.19 -1.82 -1.55
C PHE A 55 -24.71 -1.64 -1.54
N SER A 56 -25.46 -2.69 -1.86
CA SER A 56 -26.92 -2.68 -1.75
C SER A 56 -27.43 -2.78 -0.30
N LYS A 57 -26.61 -3.28 0.63
CA LYS A 57 -27.02 -3.50 2.03
C LYS A 57 -26.90 -2.26 2.92
N SER A 58 -26.16 -1.24 2.49
CA SER A 58 -25.94 -0.03 3.27
C SER A 58 -25.93 1.22 2.41
N ALA A 59 -26.74 2.19 2.82
CA ALA A 59 -26.83 3.49 2.16
C ALA A 59 -25.48 4.22 2.12
N SER A 60 -24.55 3.90 3.02
CA SER A 60 -23.19 4.47 3.06
C SER A 60 -22.39 4.22 1.78
N PHE A 61 -22.70 3.17 1.01
CA PHE A 61 -21.97 2.82 -0.22
C PHE A 61 -22.71 3.19 -1.50
N VAL A 62 -23.88 3.83 -1.42
CA VAL A 62 -24.75 4.05 -2.59
C VAL A 62 -24.07 4.85 -3.71
N TYR A 63 -23.29 5.87 -3.35
CA TYR A 63 -22.53 6.66 -4.33
C TYR A 63 -21.27 5.94 -4.83
N LEU A 64 -20.73 5.02 -4.05
CA LEU A 64 -19.60 4.20 -4.48
C LEU A 64 -20.04 3.21 -5.57
N ALA A 65 -21.25 2.66 -5.44
CA ALA A 65 -21.89 1.81 -6.44
C ALA A 65 -22.15 2.52 -7.77
N GLN A 66 -22.32 3.85 -7.76
CA GLN A 66 -22.48 4.64 -8.99
C GLN A 66 -21.18 4.75 -9.78
N TYR A 67 -20.02 4.67 -9.13
CA TYR A 67 -18.73 4.70 -9.82
C TYR A 67 -18.39 3.37 -10.47
N ALA A 68 -18.57 2.26 -9.74
CA ALA A 68 -18.31 0.91 -10.25
C ALA A 68 -18.97 -0.16 -9.38
N SER A 69 -19.12 -1.37 -9.94
CA SER A 69 -19.59 -2.55 -9.21
C SER A 69 -18.62 -2.99 -8.11
N GLU A 70 -19.11 -3.74 -7.12
CA GLU A 70 -18.33 -4.35 -6.04
C GLU A 70 -17.16 -5.17 -6.59
N SER A 71 -17.39 -5.96 -7.65
CA SER A 71 -16.35 -6.77 -8.30
C SER A 71 -15.23 -5.92 -8.92
N THR A 72 -15.59 -4.80 -9.53
CA THR A 72 -14.62 -3.84 -10.07
C THR A 72 -13.78 -3.22 -8.94
N TRP A 73 -14.42 -2.78 -7.86
CA TRP A 73 -13.71 -2.24 -6.69
C TRP A 73 -12.81 -3.29 -6.03
N ALA A 74 -13.29 -4.52 -5.89
CA ALA A 74 -12.51 -5.64 -5.37
C ALA A 74 -11.25 -5.85 -6.22
N THR A 75 -11.39 -5.89 -7.55
CA THR A 75 -10.27 -6.07 -8.48
C THR A 75 -9.26 -4.94 -8.37
N VAL A 76 -9.71 -3.68 -8.34
CA VAL A 76 -8.84 -2.50 -8.23
C VAL A 76 -8.08 -2.49 -6.90
N LEU A 77 -8.76 -2.76 -5.78
CA LEU A 77 -8.15 -2.78 -4.45
C LEU A 77 -7.19 -3.95 -4.27
N GLY A 78 -7.56 -5.13 -4.78
CA GLY A 78 -6.69 -6.31 -4.79
C GLY A 78 -5.42 -6.06 -5.60
N PHE A 79 -5.55 -5.49 -6.81
CA PHE A 79 -4.41 -5.13 -7.64
C PHE A 79 -3.49 -4.11 -6.97
N LEU A 80 -4.06 -3.06 -6.34
CA LEU A 80 -3.29 -2.08 -5.56
C LEU A 80 -2.52 -2.75 -4.41
N GLY A 81 -3.19 -3.65 -3.66
CA GLY A 81 -2.59 -4.39 -2.57
C GLY A 81 -1.41 -5.26 -3.03
N VAL A 82 -1.58 -6.00 -4.14
CA VAL A 82 -0.52 -6.83 -4.73
C VAL A 82 0.66 -5.97 -5.20
N LEU A 83 0.39 -4.89 -5.91
CA LEU A 83 1.44 -3.99 -6.42
C LEU A 83 2.25 -3.38 -5.26
N ARG A 84 1.57 -2.98 -4.18
CA ARG A 84 2.21 -2.46 -2.97
C ARG A 84 3.02 -3.51 -2.24
N LEU A 85 2.48 -4.72 -2.07
CA LEU A 85 3.20 -5.83 -1.45
C LEU A 85 4.47 -6.15 -2.24
N PHE A 86 4.37 -6.21 -3.57
CA PHE A 86 5.52 -6.39 -4.44
C PHE A 86 6.56 -5.28 -4.26
N ALA A 87 6.14 -4.01 -4.26
CA ALA A 87 7.04 -2.88 -4.04
C ALA A 87 7.75 -2.97 -2.68
N LEU A 88 7.03 -3.32 -1.61
CA LEU A 88 7.59 -3.46 -0.26
C LEU A 88 8.58 -4.63 -0.15
N THR A 89 8.25 -5.77 -0.75
CA THR A 89 9.12 -6.96 -0.74
C THR A 89 10.39 -6.75 -1.56
N VAL A 90 10.28 -6.24 -2.78
CA VAL A 90 11.44 -5.99 -3.66
C VAL A 90 12.36 -4.93 -3.04
N ASN A 91 11.79 -3.84 -2.53
CA ASN A 91 12.55 -2.75 -1.92
C ASN A 91 13.15 -3.08 -0.54
N GLY A 92 12.71 -4.16 0.11
CA GLY A 92 13.39 -4.71 1.28
C GLY A 92 14.62 -5.55 0.90
N THR A 93 14.60 -6.19 -0.27
CA THR A 93 15.52 -7.31 -0.59
C THR A 93 16.76 -6.89 -1.37
N PHE A 94 16.65 -5.86 -2.21
CA PHE A 94 17.72 -5.42 -3.11
C PHE A 94 18.21 -4.01 -2.73
N GLU A 95 19.27 -3.93 -1.92
CA GLU A 95 19.93 -2.68 -1.47
C GLU A 95 20.57 -1.81 -2.59
N GLY A 96 20.23 -2.05 -3.86
CA GLY A 96 20.74 -1.28 -5.01
C GLY A 96 19.68 -0.96 -6.06
N PHE A 97 18.40 -1.14 -5.75
CA PHE A 97 17.34 -0.87 -6.72
C PHE A 97 17.02 0.63 -6.77
N ALA A 98 17.73 1.38 -7.61
CA ALA A 98 17.60 2.85 -7.76
C ALA A 98 16.16 3.34 -8.07
N PHE A 99 15.29 2.48 -8.60
CA PHE A 99 13.88 2.81 -8.86
C PHE A 99 12.94 2.59 -7.66
N SER A 100 13.45 2.09 -6.53
CA SER A 100 12.69 1.75 -5.32
C SER A 100 11.81 2.90 -4.80
N PRO A 101 12.32 4.13 -4.65
CA PRO A 101 11.50 5.24 -4.16
C PRO A 101 10.42 5.68 -5.16
N HIS A 102 10.69 5.58 -6.46
CA HIS A 102 9.77 6.00 -7.52
C HIS A 102 8.55 5.06 -7.59
N ILE A 103 8.78 3.75 -7.51
CA ILE A 103 7.70 2.76 -7.49
C ILE A 103 6.83 2.96 -6.23
N ARG A 104 7.45 3.21 -5.06
CA ARG A 104 6.72 3.51 -3.81
C ARG A 104 5.86 4.77 -3.95
N ALA A 105 6.43 5.85 -4.48
CA ALA A 105 5.70 7.09 -4.71
C ALA A 105 4.53 6.88 -5.69
N ALA A 106 4.75 6.16 -6.78
CA ALA A 106 3.70 5.85 -7.76
C ALA A 106 2.57 5.01 -7.14
N THR A 107 2.90 3.96 -6.39
CA THR A 107 1.88 3.13 -5.71
C THR A 107 1.09 3.91 -4.66
N SER A 108 1.74 4.83 -3.94
CA SER A 108 1.08 5.67 -2.95
C SER A 108 0.17 6.70 -3.63
N LEU A 109 0.60 7.29 -4.74
CA LEU A 109 -0.19 8.24 -5.52
C LEU A 109 -1.45 7.58 -6.13
N ILE A 110 -1.31 6.37 -6.68
CA ILE A 110 -2.46 5.57 -7.13
C ILE A 110 -3.41 5.28 -5.95
N GLY A 111 -2.84 4.94 -4.79
CA GLY A 111 -3.59 4.79 -3.54
C GLY A 111 -4.38 6.05 -3.19
N VAL A 112 -3.76 7.23 -3.21
CA VAL A 112 -4.44 8.52 -2.96
C VAL A 112 -5.67 8.67 -3.86
N LEU A 113 -5.55 8.39 -5.16
CA LEU A 113 -6.67 8.52 -6.10
C LEU A 113 -7.82 7.55 -5.77
N ILE A 114 -7.50 6.29 -5.52
CA ILE A 114 -8.48 5.24 -5.20
C ILE A 114 -9.20 5.57 -3.89
N TRP A 115 -8.45 5.85 -2.82
CA TRP A 115 -9.03 6.14 -1.52
C TRP A 115 -9.77 7.48 -1.50
N SER A 116 -9.36 8.46 -2.32
CA SER A 116 -10.10 9.72 -2.45
C SER A 116 -11.47 9.49 -3.07
N ARG A 117 -11.56 8.62 -4.10
CA ARG A 117 -12.86 8.23 -4.68
C ARG A 117 -13.72 7.47 -3.68
N PHE A 118 -13.11 6.57 -2.91
CA PHE A 118 -13.78 5.83 -1.86
C PHE A 118 -14.34 6.78 -0.80
N SER A 119 -13.49 7.63 -0.22
CA SER A 119 -13.85 8.63 0.79
C SER A 119 -14.90 9.61 0.28
N LEU A 120 -14.80 10.07 -0.96
CA LEU A 120 -15.77 10.98 -1.56
C LEU A 120 -17.13 10.31 -1.73
N GLY A 121 -17.17 9.05 -2.18
CA GLY A 121 -18.42 8.28 -2.27
C GLY A 121 -19.13 8.17 -0.92
N ILE A 122 -18.37 7.88 0.14
CA ILE A 122 -18.93 7.81 1.51
C ILE A 122 -19.39 9.18 2.00
N PHE A 123 -18.62 10.25 1.74
CA PHE A 123 -19.03 11.62 2.06
C PHE A 123 -20.33 12.01 1.38
N MET A 124 -20.45 11.73 0.07
CA MET A 124 -21.67 12.00 -0.68
C MET A 124 -22.86 11.21 -0.13
N ALA A 125 -22.66 9.96 0.28
CA ALA A 125 -23.70 9.17 0.93
C ALA A 125 -24.11 9.74 2.30
N ALA A 126 -23.17 10.22 3.11
CA ALA A 126 -23.48 10.86 4.39
C ALA A 126 -24.28 12.16 4.23
N VAL A 127 -23.96 12.95 3.20
CA VAL A 127 -24.66 14.21 2.91
C VAL A 127 -26.03 14.00 2.26
N ASN A 128 -26.16 13.00 1.39
CA ASN A 128 -27.31 12.90 0.48
C ASN A 128 -28.14 11.60 0.63
N SER A 129 -27.71 10.61 1.42
CA SER A 129 -28.34 9.28 1.42
C SER A 129 -28.16 8.48 2.73
N GLU A 130 -28.55 9.06 3.88
CA GLU A 130 -28.54 8.39 5.21
C GLU A 130 -27.23 7.64 5.55
N GLY A 131 -26.12 8.00 4.90
CA GLY A 131 -24.83 7.37 5.10
C GLY A 131 -24.26 7.70 6.49
N ALA A 132 -23.48 6.80 7.04
CA ALA A 132 -22.89 7.01 8.36
C ALA A 132 -21.75 8.04 8.29
N TRP A 133 -21.86 9.13 9.06
CA TRP A 133 -20.80 10.15 9.20
C TRP A 133 -19.49 9.57 9.74
N SER A 134 -19.53 8.52 10.56
CA SER A 134 -18.34 7.79 11.00
C SER A 134 -17.56 7.17 9.83
N GLY A 135 -18.25 6.79 8.75
CA GLY A 135 -17.63 6.33 7.52
C GLY A 135 -16.76 7.40 6.87
N VAL A 136 -17.16 8.67 6.91
CA VAL A 136 -16.37 9.78 6.34
C VAL A 136 -15.01 9.88 7.04
N VAL A 137 -15.00 9.78 8.37
CA VAL A 137 -13.76 9.79 9.16
C VAL A 137 -12.93 8.55 8.86
N ALA A 138 -13.54 7.36 8.87
CA ALA A 138 -12.83 6.11 8.64
C ALA A 138 -12.17 6.05 7.25
N TRP A 139 -12.88 6.47 6.20
CA TRP A 139 -12.42 6.34 4.80
C TRP A 139 -11.54 7.50 4.32
N SER A 140 -11.52 8.63 5.04
CA SER A 140 -10.55 9.70 4.78
C SER A 140 -9.16 9.42 5.35
N LEU A 141 -9.04 8.58 6.39
CA LEU A 141 -7.74 8.19 6.97
C LEU A 141 -6.80 7.52 5.95
N PRO A 142 -7.24 6.52 5.15
CA PRO A 142 -6.43 5.98 4.06
C PRO A 142 -5.87 7.05 3.11
N VAL A 143 -6.64 8.08 2.77
CA VAL A 143 -6.18 9.19 1.91
C VAL A 143 -5.02 9.93 2.56
N ILE A 144 -5.18 10.30 3.84
CA ILE A 144 -4.16 11.04 4.60
C ILE A 144 -2.88 10.22 4.70
N ILE A 145 -3.00 8.92 5.03
CA ILE A 145 -1.84 8.02 5.16
C ILE A 145 -1.11 7.90 3.81
N GLU A 146 -1.83 7.81 2.70
CA GLU A 146 -1.23 7.71 1.37
C GLU A 146 -0.56 8.99 0.90
N LEU A 147 -1.10 10.16 1.28
CA LEU A 147 -0.43 11.45 1.07
C LEU A 147 0.90 11.50 1.84
N VAL A 148 0.90 11.04 3.10
CA VAL A 148 2.13 10.96 3.91
C VAL A 148 3.13 9.98 3.30
N ASN A 149 2.68 8.81 2.85
CA ASN A 149 3.54 7.83 2.17
C ASN A 149 4.15 8.41 0.89
N THR A 150 3.35 9.12 0.09
CA THR A 150 3.81 9.78 -1.14
C THR A 150 4.88 10.83 -0.83
N TYR A 151 4.66 11.68 0.18
CA TYR A 151 5.62 12.70 0.61
C TYR A 151 6.94 12.09 1.11
N ARG A 152 6.86 11.01 1.91
CA ARG A 152 8.04 10.29 2.42
C ARG A 152 8.83 9.66 1.27
N ALA A 153 8.16 9.00 0.34
CA ALA A 153 8.80 8.38 -0.81
C ALA A 153 9.51 9.42 -1.70
N TRP A 154 8.91 10.59 -1.92
CA TRP A 154 9.56 11.69 -2.64
C TRP A 154 10.75 12.30 -1.90
N SER A 155 10.67 12.39 -0.58
CA SER A 155 11.78 12.86 0.25
C SER A 155 12.99 11.91 0.17
N ASP A 156 12.74 10.60 0.04
CA ASP A 156 13.79 9.61 -0.20
C ASP A 156 14.44 9.81 -1.57
N VAL A 157 13.67 10.07 -2.64
CA VAL A 157 14.23 10.37 -3.99
C VAL A 157 15.19 11.56 -3.93
N ARG A 158 14.80 12.64 -3.23
CA ARG A 158 15.62 13.85 -3.18
C ARG A 158 16.99 13.60 -2.54
N ARG A 159 17.04 12.77 -1.49
CA ARG A 159 18.27 12.45 -0.77
C ARG A 159 19.25 11.58 -1.57
N GLU A 160 18.79 10.90 -2.62
CA GLU A 160 19.66 10.12 -3.51
C GLU A 160 20.37 11.00 -4.56
N HIS A 161 19.93 12.25 -4.75
CA HIS A 161 20.44 13.18 -5.75
C HIS A 161 21.32 14.32 -5.20
N ASP A 162 21.36 14.50 -3.87
CA ASP A 162 22.19 15.50 -3.15
C ASP A 162 23.46 14.84 -2.58
#